data_AF-A0A7J7V9Y6-F1
#
_entry.id   AF-A0A7J7V9Y6-F1
#
_cell.length_a   1.000
_cell.length_b   1.000
_cell.length_c   1.000
_cell.angle_alpha   90.00
_cell.angle_beta   90.00
_cell.angle_gamma   90.00
#
_symmetry.space_group_name_H-M   'P 1'
#
loop_
_entity.id
_entity.type
_entity.pdbx_description
1 polymer ?
#
loop_
_entity_poly.entity_id
_entity_poly.type
_entity_poly.pdbx_seq_one_letter_code
_entity_poly.pdbx_strand_id
1 'polypeptide(L)'
;MVIKKKKETQVTALTICHQDLETLRSLADAEEKNLASLLLHCVQLTDGVSQIPYVKQIVPLLEKADKNATCDPTIRSCLDILAGIYLSLSLKNPLKKVLASSLNCLPEFFLTEAIQSFTSRLQEELNTTDLYSYRKVIDNISSCLENFKLGITSVNNLLKNVLHFLQKSLIEISEENRKFAGNHIVQTQLMNDLLVGIRVSVLLVQKAPGLQRIHLKISGSPTWQSMCGLLSIFTKFLSDDDLLQTIQSTSGLAVILFIKVMFHPEEKIPDLQFASPFSGLHKCPRVVFEQLWESLLC
;
A
#
# COMPACT_ATOMS: atom_id res chain seq x y z
N MET A 1 -10.93 39.30 3.17
CA MET A 1 -10.12 38.50 2.23
C MET A 1 -9.22 37.57 3.05
N VAL A 2 -9.60 36.29 3.17
CA VAL A 2 -8.73 35.29 3.83
C VAL A 2 -7.64 34.91 2.83
N ILE A 3 -6.42 35.40 3.06
CA ILE A 3 -5.25 35.03 2.27
C ILE A 3 -4.94 33.56 2.59
N LYS A 4 -5.31 32.66 1.67
CA LYS A 4 -4.86 31.26 1.71
C LYS A 4 -3.34 31.26 1.62
N LYS A 5 -2.67 31.05 2.76
CA LYS A 5 -1.22 30.82 2.83
C LYS A 5 -0.93 29.57 1.98
N LYS A 6 -0.40 29.76 0.77
CA LYS A 6 0.00 28.68 -0.13
C LYS A 6 1.12 27.93 0.60
N LYS A 7 0.81 26.74 1.12
CA LYS A 7 1.78 25.89 1.80
C LYS A 7 2.80 25.50 0.72
N GLU A 8 3.99 26.09 0.76
CA GLU A 8 5.06 25.72 -0.16
C GLU A 8 5.33 24.23 0.01
N THR A 9 5.12 23.47 -1.06
CA THR A 9 5.36 22.04 -1.07
C THR A 9 6.87 21.84 -1.08
N GLN A 10 7.48 21.68 0.09
CA GLN A 10 8.90 21.36 0.21
C GLN A 10 9.16 20.01 -0.48
N VAL A 11 10.08 20.00 -1.45
CA VAL A 11 10.51 18.79 -2.15
C VAL A 11 11.76 18.27 -1.44
N THR A 12 11.56 17.33 -0.50
CA THR A 12 12.69 16.66 0.16
C THR A 12 13.48 15.85 -0.86
N ALA A 13 14.81 15.92 -0.81
CA ALA A 13 15.67 15.14 -1.70
C ALA A 13 15.49 13.62 -1.51
N LEU A 14 15.77 12.85 -2.56
CA LEU A 14 15.83 11.39 -2.54
C LEU A 14 16.91 10.93 -1.55
N THR A 15 16.60 9.86 -0.84
CA THR A 15 17.54 9.18 0.05
C THR A 15 17.55 7.69 -0.26
N ILE A 16 18.74 7.08 -0.25
CA ILE A 16 18.93 5.64 -0.39
C ILE A 16 19.72 5.09 0.79
N CYS A 17 19.56 3.80 1.06
CA CYS A 17 20.37 3.15 2.09
C CYS A 17 21.82 3.01 1.62
N HIS A 18 22.73 2.79 2.57
CA HIS A 18 24.15 2.66 2.28
C HIS A 18 24.43 1.53 1.27
N GLN A 19 23.74 0.39 1.40
CA GLN A 19 23.93 -0.75 0.51
C GLN A 19 23.54 -0.43 -0.95
N ASP A 20 22.43 0.30 -1.12
CA ASP A 20 21.96 0.73 -2.44
C ASP A 20 22.93 1.73 -3.07
N LEU A 21 23.52 2.62 -2.25
CA LEU A 21 24.53 3.58 -2.72
C LEU A 21 25.81 2.90 -3.20
N GLU A 22 26.34 1.93 -2.44
CA GLU A 22 27.53 1.18 -2.86
C GLU A 22 27.25 0.35 -4.12
N THR A 23 26.03 -0.17 -4.26
CA THR A 23 25.60 -0.90 -5.45
C THR A 23 25.53 0.01 -6.67
N LEU A 24 25.02 1.25 -6.54
CA LEU A 24 25.08 2.22 -7.63
C LEU A 24 26.51 2.56 -8.03
N ARG A 25 27.41 2.73 -7.06
CA ARG A 25 28.82 3.06 -7.33
C ARG A 25 29.55 1.94 -8.08
N SER A 26 29.28 0.68 -7.75
CA SER A 26 29.92 -0.46 -8.42
C SER A 26 29.40 -0.69 -9.84
N LEU A 27 28.18 -0.24 -10.13
CA LEU A 27 27.51 -0.41 -11.42
C LEU A 27 27.59 0.81 -12.33
N ALA A 28 28.00 1.98 -11.81
CA ALA A 28 28.17 3.19 -12.59
C ALA A 28 29.25 2.99 -13.66
N ASP A 29 28.93 3.31 -14.90
CA ASP A 29 29.87 3.28 -16.01
C ASP A 29 30.77 4.52 -16.03
N ALA A 30 32.01 4.34 -16.48
CA ALA A 30 32.97 5.45 -16.63
C ALA A 30 32.51 6.49 -17.66
N GLU A 31 31.58 6.14 -18.55
CA GLU A 31 31.00 7.05 -19.54
C GLU A 31 29.77 7.82 -19.04
N GLU A 32 29.27 7.53 -17.84
CA GLU A 32 28.09 8.12 -17.21
C GLU A 32 26.79 8.04 -18.05
N LYS A 33 26.66 7.02 -18.89
CA LYS A 33 25.51 6.87 -19.82
C LYS A 33 24.50 5.84 -19.35
N ASN A 34 24.87 4.98 -18.40
CA ASN A 34 23.98 3.92 -17.94
C ASN A 34 23.00 4.42 -16.84
N LEU A 35 21.99 3.60 -16.53
CA LEU A 35 20.97 3.95 -15.54
C LEU A 35 21.58 4.10 -14.13
N ALA A 36 22.59 3.30 -13.78
CA ALA A 36 23.23 3.37 -12.46
C ALA A 36 23.92 4.73 -12.25
N SER A 37 24.63 5.25 -13.25
CA SER A 37 25.28 6.56 -13.24
C SER A 37 24.27 7.69 -13.12
N LEU A 38 23.15 7.62 -13.86
CA LEU A 38 22.05 8.59 -13.74
C LEU A 38 21.49 8.62 -12.31
N LEU A 39 21.23 7.44 -11.73
CA LEU A 39 20.68 7.33 -10.37
C LEU A 39 21.69 7.80 -9.32
N LEU A 40 22.97 7.47 -9.50
CA LEU A 40 24.05 7.90 -8.60
C LEU A 40 24.15 9.44 -8.58
N HIS A 41 24.17 10.07 -9.75
CA HIS A 41 24.18 11.53 -9.84
C HIS A 41 22.91 12.13 -9.24
N CYS A 42 21.74 11.53 -9.48
CA CYS A 42 20.48 11.99 -8.93
C CYS A 42 20.50 12.00 -7.39
N VAL A 43 20.94 10.93 -6.74
CA VAL A 43 20.96 10.84 -5.27
C VAL A 43 22.05 11.70 -4.61
N GLN A 44 23.08 12.11 -5.36
CA GLN A 44 24.11 13.04 -4.88
C GLN A 44 23.62 14.50 -4.82
N LEU A 45 22.54 14.83 -5.52
CA LEU A 45 21.95 16.16 -5.46
C LEU A 45 21.27 16.41 -4.11
N THR A 46 21.51 17.58 -3.54
CA THR A 46 20.97 17.97 -2.23
C THR A 46 19.57 18.57 -2.30
N ASP A 47 19.10 18.90 -3.50
CA ASP A 47 17.81 19.56 -3.74
C ASP A 47 16.85 18.63 -4.51
N GLY A 48 15.66 18.43 -3.96
CA GLY A 48 14.65 17.57 -4.56
C GLY A 48 14.06 18.12 -5.86
N VAL A 49 14.07 19.44 -6.07
CA VAL A 49 13.61 20.02 -7.35
C VAL A 49 14.60 19.67 -8.47
N SER A 50 15.89 19.77 -8.18
CA SER A 50 16.99 19.43 -9.09
C SER A 50 17.04 17.93 -9.47
N GLN A 51 16.43 17.06 -8.66
CA GLN A 51 16.33 15.62 -8.94
C GLN A 51 15.21 15.27 -9.94
N ILE A 52 14.19 16.13 -10.11
CA ILE A 52 13.03 15.87 -10.99
C ILE A 52 13.44 15.57 -12.45
N PRO A 53 14.35 16.33 -13.09
CA PRO A 53 14.78 16.04 -14.46
C PRO A 53 15.45 14.67 -14.62
N TYR A 54 16.19 14.21 -13.61
CA TYR A 54 16.85 12.89 -13.63
C TYR A 54 15.83 11.76 -13.52
N VAL A 55 14.84 11.88 -12.64
CA VAL A 55 13.73 10.91 -12.53
C VAL A 55 12.94 10.80 -13.84
N LYS A 56 12.81 11.90 -14.59
CA LYS A 56 12.17 11.89 -15.92
C LYS A 56 13.01 11.23 -17.01
N GLN A 57 14.33 11.16 -16.84
CA GLN A 57 15.25 10.53 -17.80
C GLN A 57 15.34 9.01 -17.66
N ILE A 58 14.82 8.43 -16.57
CA ILE A 58 14.82 6.98 -16.32
C ILE A 58 14.23 6.20 -17.51
N VAL A 59 13.01 6.55 -17.94
CA VAL A 59 12.33 5.84 -19.04
C VAL A 59 13.04 6.06 -20.38
N PRO A 60 13.37 7.30 -20.81
CA PRO A 60 14.12 7.53 -22.04
C PRO A 60 15.46 6.78 -22.14
N LEU A 61 16.14 6.55 -21.01
CA LEU A 61 17.38 5.76 -21.00
C LEU A 61 17.09 4.26 -21.13
N LEU A 62 16.08 3.75 -20.44
CA LEU A 62 15.65 2.35 -20.57
C LEU A 62 15.13 2.03 -21.98
N GLU A 63 14.50 2.98 -22.67
CA GLU A 63 14.04 2.79 -24.06
C GLU A 63 15.20 2.62 -25.05
N LYS A 64 16.36 3.20 -24.75
CA LYS A 64 17.59 3.11 -25.55
C LYS A 64 18.43 1.88 -25.21
N ALA A 65 18.17 1.22 -24.08
CA ALA A 65 18.85 -0.01 -23.71
C ALA A 65 18.53 -1.13 -24.72
N ASP A 66 19.51 -1.99 -24.99
CA ASP A 66 19.36 -3.07 -25.97
C ASP A 66 18.27 -4.05 -25.53
N LYS A 67 17.23 -4.17 -26.36
CA LYS A 67 16.03 -4.99 -26.09
C LYS A 67 16.24 -6.47 -26.40
N ASN A 68 17.38 -6.84 -27.00
CA ASN A 68 17.65 -8.19 -27.51
C ASN A 68 18.52 -9.05 -26.59
N ALA A 69 19.13 -8.46 -25.56
CA ALA A 69 19.87 -9.18 -24.53
C ALA A 69 18.94 -9.48 -23.34
N THR A 70 19.04 -10.68 -22.76
CA THR A 70 18.43 -11.01 -21.46
C THR A 70 18.62 -9.87 -20.46
N CYS A 71 17.56 -9.50 -19.73
CA CYS A 71 17.51 -8.31 -18.87
C CYS A 71 18.80 -8.16 -18.04
N ASP A 72 19.58 -7.12 -18.35
CA ASP A 72 20.90 -6.83 -17.79
C ASP A 72 20.83 -6.82 -16.24
N PRO A 73 21.69 -7.58 -15.53
CA PRO A 73 21.79 -7.54 -14.07
C PRO A 73 21.92 -6.13 -13.49
N THR A 74 22.54 -5.21 -14.23
CA THR A 74 22.67 -3.80 -13.87
C THR A 74 21.31 -3.11 -13.82
N ILE A 75 20.48 -3.31 -14.86
CA ILE A 75 19.13 -2.74 -14.93
C ILE A 75 18.26 -3.32 -13.81
N ARG A 76 18.33 -4.64 -13.57
CA ARG A 76 17.59 -5.26 -12.47
C ARG A 76 17.95 -4.64 -11.11
N SER A 77 19.24 -4.44 -10.85
CA SER A 77 19.71 -3.79 -9.62
C SER A 77 19.21 -2.34 -9.51
N CYS A 78 19.21 -1.60 -10.62
CA CYS A 78 18.66 -0.24 -10.66
C CYS A 78 17.15 -0.20 -10.39
N LEU A 79 16.38 -1.15 -10.93
CA LEU A 79 14.93 -1.27 -10.67
C LEU A 79 14.66 -1.58 -9.19
N ASP A 80 15.50 -2.42 -8.57
CA ASP A 80 15.44 -2.71 -7.13
C ASP A 80 15.71 -1.47 -6.27
N ILE A 81 16.73 -0.70 -6.62
CA ILE A 81 17.05 0.57 -5.94
C ILE A 81 15.94 1.60 -6.16
N LEU A 82 15.34 1.68 -7.35
CA LEU A 82 14.20 2.55 -7.63
C LEU A 82 12.97 2.20 -6.78
N ALA A 83 12.74 0.90 -6.52
CA ALA A 83 11.71 0.46 -5.58
C ALA A 83 12.02 0.92 -4.15
N GLY A 84 13.28 0.77 -3.71
CA GLY A 84 13.74 1.28 -2.42
C GLY A 84 13.55 2.78 -2.26
N ILE A 85 13.95 3.57 -3.27
CA ILE A 85 13.75 5.02 -3.32
C ILE A 85 12.26 5.36 -3.21
N TYR A 86 11.40 4.69 -3.99
CA TYR A 86 9.97 4.97 -3.94
C TYR A 86 9.37 4.76 -2.55
N LEU A 87 9.75 3.69 -1.87
CA LEU A 87 9.26 3.32 -0.54
C LEU A 87 9.89 4.16 0.59
N SER A 88 11.05 4.78 0.37
CA SER A 88 11.65 5.70 1.34
C SER A 88 11.01 7.10 1.32
N LEU A 89 10.44 7.50 0.19
CA LEU A 89 9.80 8.81 0.03
C LEU A 89 8.48 8.92 0.81
N SER A 90 8.30 10.06 1.49
CA SER A 90 7.02 10.35 2.16
C SER A 90 5.88 10.54 1.15
N LEU A 91 4.65 10.21 1.56
CA LEU A 91 3.43 10.36 0.75
C LEU A 91 3.24 11.79 0.19
N LYS A 92 3.70 12.80 0.92
CA LYS A 92 3.56 14.22 0.56
C LYS A 92 4.65 14.71 -0.38
N ASN A 93 5.72 13.95 -0.58
CA ASN A 93 6.85 14.36 -1.41
C ASN A 93 6.47 14.30 -2.91
N PRO A 94 6.55 15.41 -3.66
CA PRO A 94 6.27 15.42 -5.10
C PRO A 94 7.11 14.43 -5.91
N LEU A 95 8.36 14.15 -5.49
CA LEU A 95 9.22 13.17 -6.18
C LEU A 95 8.62 11.78 -6.19
N LYS A 96 7.84 11.40 -5.17
CA LYS A 96 7.16 10.09 -5.15
C LYS A 96 6.16 9.97 -6.29
N LYS A 97 5.42 11.04 -6.57
CA LYS A 97 4.46 11.10 -7.68
C LYS A 97 5.15 11.16 -9.04
N VAL A 98 6.24 11.93 -9.15
CA VAL A 98 7.04 11.97 -10.39
C VAL A 98 7.61 10.59 -10.68
N LEU A 99 8.14 9.90 -9.67
CA LEU A 99 8.69 8.56 -9.81
C LEU A 99 7.62 7.54 -10.19
N ALA A 100 6.45 7.54 -9.52
CA ALA A 100 5.32 6.69 -9.94
C ALA A 100 4.91 6.95 -11.40
N SER A 101 4.89 8.21 -11.83
CA SER A 101 4.54 8.57 -13.21
C SER A 101 5.58 8.06 -14.20
N SER A 102 6.87 8.22 -13.93
CA SER A 102 7.93 7.66 -14.77
C SER A 102 7.82 6.13 -14.83
N LEU A 103 7.67 5.47 -13.68
CA LEU A 103 7.61 4.01 -13.61
C LEU A 103 6.36 3.42 -14.27
N ASN A 104 5.25 4.15 -14.31
CA ASN A 104 4.05 3.76 -15.07
C ASN A 104 4.27 3.76 -16.59
N CYS A 105 5.30 4.44 -17.08
CA CYS A 105 5.69 4.51 -18.49
C CYS A 105 6.86 3.55 -18.82
N LEU A 106 7.19 2.60 -17.93
CA LEU A 106 8.23 1.62 -18.21
C LEU A 106 7.89 0.78 -19.45
N PRO A 107 8.88 0.48 -20.30
CA PRO A 107 8.72 -0.49 -21.38
C PRO A 107 8.30 -1.86 -20.87
N GLU A 108 7.43 -2.55 -21.61
CA GLU A 108 6.86 -3.86 -21.23
C GLU A 108 7.93 -4.89 -20.87
N PHE A 109 9.05 -4.85 -21.59
CA PHE A 109 10.21 -5.72 -21.37
C PHE A 109 10.77 -5.68 -19.94
N PHE A 110 10.69 -4.54 -19.25
CA PHE A 110 11.21 -4.37 -17.88
C PHE A 110 10.16 -4.55 -16.80
N LEU A 111 8.88 -4.74 -17.16
CA LEU A 111 7.79 -4.77 -16.18
C LEU A 111 7.91 -5.95 -15.24
N THR A 112 8.32 -7.12 -15.72
CA THR A 112 8.44 -8.32 -14.88
C THR A 112 9.47 -8.12 -13.77
N GLU A 113 10.68 -7.67 -14.11
CA GLU A 113 11.74 -7.37 -13.15
C GLU A 113 11.34 -6.23 -12.22
N ALA A 114 10.73 -5.17 -12.74
CA ALA A 114 10.25 -4.07 -11.92
C ALA A 114 9.19 -4.54 -10.91
N ILE A 115 8.25 -5.40 -11.32
CA ILE A 115 7.23 -5.97 -10.43
C ILE A 115 7.91 -6.80 -9.34
N GLN A 116 8.89 -7.64 -9.71
CA GLN A 116 9.61 -8.47 -8.76
C GLN A 116 10.37 -7.65 -7.73
N SER A 117 11.12 -6.62 -8.16
CA SER A 117 11.82 -5.68 -7.30
C SER A 117 10.89 -4.95 -6.33
N PHE A 118 9.80 -4.36 -6.84
CA PHE A 118 8.80 -3.69 -5.99
C PHE A 118 8.12 -4.66 -5.01
N THR A 119 7.85 -5.89 -5.44
CA THR A 119 7.26 -6.93 -4.59
C THR A 119 8.24 -7.30 -3.47
N SER A 120 9.53 -7.52 -3.77
CA SER A 120 10.54 -7.86 -2.74
C SER A 120 10.71 -6.75 -1.71
N ARG A 121 10.93 -5.51 -2.16
CA ARG A 121 11.14 -4.36 -1.26
C ARG A 121 9.91 -4.03 -0.43
N LEU A 122 8.70 -4.15 -0.99
CA LEU A 122 7.47 -3.98 -0.22
C LEU A 122 7.31 -5.10 0.82
N GLN A 123 7.67 -6.35 0.49
CA GLN A 123 7.62 -7.46 1.42
C GLN A 123 8.55 -7.23 2.63
N GLU A 124 9.73 -6.66 2.42
CA GLU A 124 10.66 -6.28 3.50
C GLU A 124 10.03 -5.25 4.45
N GLU A 125 9.42 -4.18 3.92
CA GLU A 125 8.72 -3.17 4.72
C GLU A 125 7.55 -3.77 5.51
N LEU A 126 6.77 -4.69 4.92
CA LEU A 126 5.66 -5.39 5.59
C LEU A 126 6.12 -6.30 6.73
N ASN A 127 7.37 -6.76 6.71
CA ASN A 127 7.93 -7.63 7.75
C ASN A 127 8.44 -6.86 8.97
N THR A 128 8.32 -5.53 8.98
CA THR A 128 8.76 -4.73 10.13
C THR A 128 8.02 -5.11 11.41
N THR A 129 8.76 -5.08 12.52
CA THR A 129 8.25 -5.23 13.88
C THR A 129 8.31 -3.93 14.66
N ASP A 130 8.84 -2.87 14.05
CA ASP A 130 8.91 -1.54 14.66
C ASP A 130 7.59 -0.80 14.50
N LEU A 131 6.88 -0.57 15.62
CA LEU A 131 5.60 0.13 15.67
C LEU A 131 5.70 1.55 15.07
N TYR A 132 6.82 2.25 15.27
CA TYR A 132 7.00 3.61 14.76
C TYR A 132 7.14 3.64 13.22
N SER A 133 7.51 2.51 12.62
CA SER A 133 7.58 2.35 11.17
C SER A 133 6.23 2.00 10.54
N TYR A 134 5.23 1.54 11.31
CA TYR A 134 3.94 1.10 10.75
C TYR A 134 3.25 2.20 9.96
N ARG A 135 3.30 3.44 10.43
CA ARG A 135 2.69 4.54 9.71
C ARG A 135 3.28 4.73 8.31
N LYS A 136 4.61 4.63 8.19
CA LYS A 136 5.31 4.70 6.90
C LYS A 136 4.87 3.57 5.97
N VAL A 137 4.79 2.34 6.48
CA VAL A 137 4.37 1.17 5.67
C VAL A 137 2.91 1.30 5.22
N ILE A 138 2.01 1.77 6.08
CA ILE A 138 0.61 2.05 5.72
C ILE A 138 0.52 3.12 4.62
N ASP A 139 1.25 4.23 4.76
CA ASP A 139 1.31 5.28 3.75
C ASP A 139 1.91 4.77 2.42
N ASN A 140 2.86 3.83 2.48
CA ASN A 140 3.44 3.16 1.30
C ASN A 140 2.40 2.27 0.59
N ILE A 141 1.62 1.47 1.33
CA ILE A 141 0.51 0.68 0.77
C ILE A 141 -0.49 1.62 0.07
N SER A 142 -0.87 2.73 0.71
CA SER A 142 -1.76 3.75 0.11
C SER A 142 -1.18 4.29 -1.19
N SER A 143 0.10 4.70 -1.17
CA SER A 143 0.80 5.25 -2.34
C SER A 143 0.83 4.26 -3.50
N CYS A 144 1.06 2.97 -3.22
CA CYS A 144 1.06 1.91 -4.22
C CYS A 144 -0.31 1.72 -4.89
N LEU A 145 -1.40 1.93 -4.15
CA LEU A 145 -2.77 1.78 -4.66
C LEU A 145 -3.28 3.04 -5.41
N GLU A 146 -2.57 4.16 -5.32
CA GLU A 146 -2.96 5.44 -5.90
C GLU A 146 -2.31 5.69 -7.27
N ASN A 147 -3.02 5.34 -8.34
CA ASN A 147 -2.62 5.64 -9.73
C ASN A 147 -1.23 5.10 -10.12
N PHE A 148 -0.76 4.05 -9.47
CA PHE A 148 0.53 3.44 -9.73
C PHE A 148 0.36 1.96 -10.09
N LYS A 149 0.41 1.64 -11.38
CA LYS A 149 0.11 0.29 -11.90
C LYS A 149 1.05 -0.76 -11.34
N LEU A 150 2.34 -0.44 -11.28
CA LEU A 150 3.37 -1.31 -10.72
C LEU A 150 3.10 -1.60 -9.24
N GLY A 151 2.82 -0.55 -8.46
CA GLY A 151 2.45 -0.65 -7.05
C GLY A 151 1.19 -1.49 -6.81
N ILE A 152 0.13 -1.28 -7.60
CA ILE A 152 -1.10 -2.08 -7.51
C ILE A 152 -0.78 -3.57 -7.74
N THR A 153 0.00 -3.90 -8.76
CA THR A 153 0.38 -5.29 -9.05
C THR A 153 1.20 -5.90 -7.90
N SER A 154 2.20 -5.18 -7.37
CA SER A 154 3.01 -5.65 -6.24
C SER A 154 2.18 -5.84 -4.97
N VAL A 155 1.24 -4.95 -4.66
CA VAL A 155 0.31 -5.12 -3.53
C VAL A 155 -0.58 -6.34 -3.73
N ASN A 156 -1.07 -6.60 -4.94
CA ASN A 156 -1.86 -7.81 -5.22
C ASN A 156 -1.05 -9.10 -5.07
N ASN A 157 0.23 -9.11 -5.49
CA ASN A 157 1.12 -10.25 -5.30
C ASN A 157 1.35 -10.57 -3.81
N LEU A 158 1.31 -9.54 -2.96
CA LEU A 158 1.50 -9.64 -1.51
C LEU A 158 0.20 -9.55 -0.71
N LEU A 159 -0.96 -9.77 -1.34
CA LEU A 159 -2.25 -9.44 -0.73
C LEU A 159 -2.44 -10.07 0.66
N LYS A 160 -2.03 -11.33 0.83
CA LYS A 160 -2.02 -12.02 2.13
C LYS A 160 -1.16 -11.28 3.16
N ASN A 161 0.08 -10.95 2.80
CA ASN A 161 1.04 -10.29 3.68
C ASN A 161 0.57 -8.87 4.03
N VAL A 162 -0.02 -8.14 3.09
CA VAL A 162 -0.62 -6.82 3.31
C VAL A 162 -1.79 -6.88 4.28
N LEU A 163 -2.73 -7.82 4.09
CA LEU A 163 -3.87 -7.98 5.00
C LEU A 163 -3.41 -8.37 6.41
N HIS A 164 -2.45 -9.29 6.51
CA HIS A 164 -1.89 -9.69 7.79
C HIS A 164 -1.18 -8.52 8.51
N PHE A 165 -0.39 -7.74 7.77
CA PHE A 165 0.27 -6.55 8.31
C PHE A 165 -0.74 -5.50 8.79
N LEU A 166 -1.80 -5.21 8.00
CA LEU A 166 -2.86 -4.28 8.41
C LEU A 166 -3.57 -4.77 9.68
N GLN A 167 -3.85 -6.07 9.77
CA GLN A 167 -4.46 -6.66 10.97
C GLN A 167 -3.55 -6.48 12.19
N LYS A 168 -2.28 -6.86 12.07
CA LYS A 168 -1.26 -6.76 13.12
C LYS A 168 -1.09 -5.31 13.59
N SER A 169 -0.86 -4.40 12.65
CA SER A 169 -0.59 -2.99 12.95
C SER A 169 -1.77 -2.30 13.63
N LEU A 170 -3.02 -2.55 13.21
CA LEU A 170 -4.19 -1.98 13.86
C LEU A 170 -4.37 -2.48 15.31
N ILE A 171 -4.07 -3.75 15.59
CA ILE A 171 -4.08 -4.30 16.95
C ILE A 171 -3.02 -3.60 17.80
N GLU A 172 -1.77 -3.62 17.36
CA GLU A 172 -0.65 -3.12 18.15
C GLU A 172 -0.73 -1.60 18.38
N ILE A 173 -1.12 -0.82 17.37
CA ILE A 173 -1.33 0.64 17.54
C ILE A 173 -2.47 0.91 18.53
N SER A 174 -3.55 0.13 18.49
CA SER A 174 -4.67 0.29 19.43
C SER A 174 -4.27 -0.04 20.87
N GLU A 175 -3.55 -1.14 21.07
CA GLU A 175 -3.00 -1.52 22.37
C GLU A 175 -2.03 -0.48 22.91
N GLU A 176 -1.15 0.05 22.06
CA GLU A 176 -0.21 1.11 22.45
C GLU A 176 -0.95 2.40 22.81
N ASN A 177 -2.00 2.77 22.08
CA ASN A 177 -2.84 3.93 22.39
C ASN A 177 -3.48 3.84 23.79
N ARG A 178 -3.87 2.64 24.22
CA ARG A 178 -4.42 2.38 25.56
C ARG A 178 -3.36 2.52 26.65
N LYS A 179 -2.12 2.08 26.41
CA LYS A 179 -1.00 2.26 27.36
C LYS A 179 -0.66 3.72 27.62
N PHE A 180 -0.84 4.58 26.62
CA PHE A 180 -0.59 6.02 26.73
C PHE A 180 -1.81 6.84 27.16
N ALA A 181 -2.81 6.22 27.79
CA ALA A 181 -3.97 6.93 28.36
C ALA A 181 -3.54 8.14 29.21
N GLY A 182 -4.01 9.33 28.84
CA GLY A 182 -3.67 10.60 29.49
C GLY A 182 -2.52 11.37 28.85
N ASN A 183 -1.73 10.75 27.97
CA ASN A 183 -0.77 11.47 27.12
C ASN A 183 -1.43 11.87 25.79
N HIS A 184 -2.13 13.00 25.81
CA HIS A 184 -2.94 13.46 24.67
C HIS A 184 -2.16 13.64 23.36
N ILE A 185 -0.87 13.96 23.42
CA ILE A 185 -0.04 14.16 22.22
C ILE A 185 0.18 12.82 21.53
N VAL A 186 0.67 11.82 22.28
CA VAL A 186 0.96 10.48 21.75
C VAL A 186 -0.33 9.77 21.35
N GLN A 187 -1.40 9.89 22.15
CA GLN A 187 -2.70 9.31 21.81
C GLN A 187 -3.29 9.91 20.52
N THR A 188 -3.20 11.23 20.33
CA THR A 188 -3.69 11.86 19.10
C THR A 188 -2.94 11.33 17.87
N GLN A 189 -1.64 11.09 17.99
CA GLN A 189 -0.83 10.51 16.92
C GLN A 189 -1.24 9.06 16.62
N LEU A 190 -1.31 8.20 17.65
CA LEU A 190 -1.69 6.79 17.48
C LEU A 190 -3.14 6.64 16.95
N MET A 191 -4.06 7.48 17.42
CA MET A 191 -5.43 7.55 16.88
C MET A 191 -5.44 7.98 15.41
N ASN A 192 -4.57 8.90 15.00
CA ASN A 192 -4.43 9.26 13.59
C ASN A 192 -3.90 8.09 12.76
N ASP A 193 -2.94 7.34 13.30
CA ASP A 193 -2.35 6.18 12.62
C ASP A 193 -3.37 5.04 12.47
N LEU A 194 -4.20 4.79 13.49
CA LEU A 194 -5.36 3.89 13.38
C LEU A 194 -6.31 4.33 12.27
N LEU A 195 -6.71 5.61 12.27
CA LEU A 195 -7.63 6.13 11.26
C LEU A 195 -7.10 5.94 9.84
N VAL A 196 -5.79 6.15 9.64
CA VAL A 196 -5.17 5.94 8.33
C VAL A 196 -5.07 4.46 7.98
N GLY A 197 -4.73 3.58 8.92
CA GLY A 197 -4.75 2.13 8.71
C GLY A 197 -6.13 1.60 8.27
N ILE A 198 -7.22 2.10 8.87
CA ILE A 198 -8.59 1.75 8.47
C ILE A 198 -8.89 2.27 7.06
N ARG A 199 -8.54 3.52 6.75
CA ARG A 199 -8.74 4.10 5.40
C ARG A 199 -7.98 3.34 4.33
N VAL A 200 -6.75 2.92 4.61
CA VAL A 200 -5.95 2.13 3.67
C VAL A 200 -6.54 0.73 3.50
N SER A 201 -7.10 0.14 4.56
CA SER A 201 -7.84 -1.12 4.47
C SER A 201 -9.08 -1.00 3.56
N VAL A 202 -9.83 0.10 3.67
CA VAL A 202 -10.93 0.44 2.75
C VAL A 202 -10.42 0.61 1.31
N LEU A 203 -9.33 1.36 1.12
CA LEU A 203 -8.74 1.58 -0.20
C LEU A 203 -8.28 0.27 -0.84
N LEU A 204 -7.67 -0.62 -0.06
CA LEU A 204 -7.23 -1.94 -0.50
C LEU A 204 -8.40 -2.74 -1.06
N VAL A 205 -9.51 -2.81 -0.33
CA VAL A 205 -10.74 -3.51 -0.78
C VAL A 205 -11.31 -2.92 -2.07
N GLN A 206 -11.21 -1.61 -2.25
CA GLN A 206 -11.73 -0.93 -3.44
C GLN A 206 -10.82 -1.02 -4.67
N LYS A 207 -9.50 -1.13 -4.48
CA LYS A 207 -8.50 -0.99 -5.54
C LYS A 207 -7.72 -2.25 -5.87
N ALA A 208 -7.71 -3.25 -4.99
CA ALA A 208 -6.99 -4.50 -5.21
C ALA A 208 -7.88 -5.53 -5.94
N PRO A 209 -7.73 -5.73 -7.27
CA PRO A 209 -8.48 -6.72 -8.02
C PRO A 209 -8.30 -8.16 -7.50
N GLY A 210 -7.20 -8.45 -6.79
CA GLY A 210 -7.00 -9.75 -6.14
C GLY A 210 -8.07 -10.09 -5.11
N LEU A 211 -8.62 -9.08 -4.41
CA LEU A 211 -9.68 -9.28 -3.42
C LEU A 211 -11.03 -9.62 -4.06
N GLN A 212 -11.33 -9.02 -5.22
CA GLN A 212 -12.53 -9.31 -6.00
C GLN A 212 -12.53 -10.73 -6.57
N ARG A 213 -11.39 -11.44 -6.59
CA ARG A 213 -11.31 -12.84 -7.02
C ARG A 213 -11.31 -13.86 -5.88
N ILE A 214 -11.36 -13.43 -4.61
CA ILE A 214 -11.36 -14.32 -3.44
C ILE A 214 -12.60 -15.21 -3.39
N HIS A 215 -13.67 -14.83 -4.10
CA HIS A 215 -14.94 -15.56 -4.18
C HIS A 215 -14.81 -17.02 -4.66
N LEU A 216 -13.71 -17.40 -5.33
CA LEU A 216 -13.61 -18.72 -5.98
C LEU A 216 -12.88 -19.79 -5.17
N LYS A 217 -12.31 -19.52 -3.99
CA LYS A 217 -11.60 -20.55 -3.21
C LYS A 217 -11.88 -20.48 -1.71
N ILE A 218 -12.83 -21.33 -1.32
CA ILE A 218 -12.93 -22.09 -0.06
C ILE A 218 -12.76 -21.26 1.22
N SER A 219 -13.87 -21.15 1.97
CA SER A 219 -13.91 -20.84 3.40
C SER A 219 -12.78 -21.58 4.13
N GLY A 220 -11.69 -20.89 4.46
CA GLY A 220 -10.47 -21.50 5.02
C GLY A 220 -9.15 -21.01 4.42
N SER A 221 -9.16 -20.23 3.32
CA SER A 221 -7.92 -19.63 2.82
C SER A 221 -7.29 -18.67 3.86
N PRO A 222 -5.95 -18.58 3.96
CA PRO A 222 -5.29 -17.64 4.86
C PRO A 222 -5.70 -16.18 4.61
N THR A 223 -5.98 -15.81 3.35
CA THR A 223 -6.46 -14.49 2.96
C THR A 223 -7.84 -14.20 3.56
N TRP A 224 -8.76 -15.17 3.50
CA TRP A 224 -10.08 -15.06 4.13
C TRP A 224 -9.97 -14.89 5.66
N GLN A 225 -9.07 -15.63 6.31
CA GLN A 225 -8.83 -15.48 7.76
C GLN A 225 -8.35 -14.09 8.13
N SER A 226 -7.40 -13.51 7.37
CA SER A 226 -6.97 -12.13 7.59
C SER A 226 -8.09 -11.11 7.36
N MET A 227 -8.96 -11.34 6.37
CA MET A 227 -10.15 -10.49 6.16
C MET A 227 -11.14 -10.57 7.32
N CYS A 228 -11.45 -11.76 7.83
CA CYS A 228 -12.27 -11.93 9.04
C CYS A 228 -11.63 -11.26 10.26
N GLY A 229 -10.31 -11.37 10.41
CA GLY A 229 -9.56 -10.73 11.49
C GLY A 229 -9.68 -9.21 11.45
N LEU A 230 -9.51 -8.60 10.27
CA LEU A 230 -9.72 -7.17 10.06
C LEU A 230 -11.17 -6.75 10.33
N LEU A 231 -12.13 -7.52 9.84
CA LEU A 231 -13.56 -7.26 10.08
C LEU A 231 -13.88 -7.26 11.58
N SER A 232 -13.35 -8.22 12.34
CA SER A 232 -13.50 -8.27 13.81
C SER A 232 -12.89 -7.04 14.49
N ILE A 233 -11.73 -6.55 14.03
CA ILE A 233 -11.12 -5.33 14.55
C ILE A 233 -12.01 -4.11 14.28
N PHE A 234 -12.53 -3.95 13.05
CA PHE A 234 -13.38 -2.81 12.72
C PHE A 234 -14.69 -2.81 13.51
N THR A 235 -15.31 -3.97 13.73
CA THR A 235 -16.49 -4.08 14.60
C THR A 235 -16.15 -3.70 16.05
N LYS A 236 -15.01 -4.14 16.58
CA LYS A 236 -14.56 -3.71 17.92
C LYS A 236 -14.36 -2.20 18.00
N PHE A 237 -13.73 -1.59 17.00
CA PHE A 237 -13.52 -0.14 16.97
C PHE A 237 -14.81 0.65 16.78
N LEU A 238 -15.85 0.06 16.19
CA LEU A 238 -17.16 0.70 16.04
C LEU A 238 -17.85 0.88 17.39
N SER A 239 -17.68 -0.08 18.30
CA SER A 239 -18.30 -0.10 19.64
C SER A 239 -17.37 0.36 20.77
N ASP A 240 -16.18 0.87 20.46
CA ASP A 240 -15.19 1.33 21.45
C ASP A 240 -15.38 2.84 21.71
N ASP A 241 -15.98 3.18 22.85
CA ASP A 241 -16.30 4.56 23.28
C ASP A 241 -15.05 5.40 23.58
N ASP A 242 -13.89 4.77 23.81
CA ASP A 242 -12.62 5.48 24.07
C ASP A 242 -11.96 5.98 22.76
N LEU A 243 -12.46 5.54 21.60
CA LEU A 243 -11.97 5.97 20.29
C LEU A 243 -12.72 7.21 19.78
N LEU A 244 -12.02 8.01 18.96
CA LEU A 244 -12.63 9.17 18.32
C LEU A 244 -13.79 8.75 17.39
N GLN A 245 -14.86 9.53 17.36
CA GLN A 245 -16.02 9.32 16.48
C GLN A 245 -15.65 9.17 14.98
N THR A 246 -14.57 9.81 14.54
CA THR A 246 -14.08 9.66 13.15
C THR A 246 -13.52 8.27 12.89
N ILE A 247 -12.87 7.64 13.88
CA ILE A 247 -12.40 6.25 13.81
C ILE A 247 -13.60 5.32 13.77
N GLN A 248 -14.56 5.47 14.69
CA GLN A 248 -15.78 4.66 14.73
C GLN A 248 -16.55 4.70 13.40
N SER A 249 -16.83 5.90 12.88
CA SER A 249 -17.56 6.06 11.60
C SER A 249 -16.79 5.51 10.39
N THR A 250 -15.47 5.66 10.36
CA THR A 250 -14.63 5.08 9.29
C THR A 250 -14.57 3.55 9.41
N SER A 251 -14.52 3.00 10.63
CA SER A 251 -14.61 1.56 10.89
C SER A 251 -15.96 1.00 10.46
N GLY A 252 -17.07 1.70 10.72
CA GLY A 252 -18.40 1.31 10.22
C GLY A 252 -18.44 1.20 8.70
N LEU A 253 -17.84 2.17 7.98
CA LEU A 253 -17.69 2.09 6.53
C LEU A 253 -16.83 0.89 6.10
N ALA A 254 -15.73 0.63 6.81
CA ALA A 254 -14.87 -0.52 6.54
C ALA A 254 -15.62 -1.84 6.72
N VAL A 255 -16.41 -2.01 7.78
CA VAL A 255 -17.26 -3.18 8.02
C VAL A 255 -18.19 -3.43 6.82
N ILE A 256 -18.92 -2.41 6.38
CA ILE A 256 -19.85 -2.52 5.25
C ILE A 256 -19.13 -2.96 3.97
N LEU A 257 -17.99 -2.35 3.66
CA LEU A 257 -17.23 -2.65 2.43
C LEU A 257 -16.59 -4.04 2.46
N PHE A 258 -16.05 -4.46 3.60
CA PHE A 258 -15.50 -5.80 3.77
C PHE A 258 -16.60 -6.85 3.66
N ILE A 259 -17.74 -6.68 4.33
CA ILE A 259 -18.89 -7.59 4.17
C ILE A 259 -19.34 -7.63 2.71
N LYS A 260 -19.44 -6.49 2.03
CA LYS A 260 -19.79 -6.44 0.62
C LYS A 260 -18.83 -7.28 -0.22
N VAL A 261 -17.52 -7.08 -0.09
CA VAL A 261 -16.52 -7.83 -0.88
C VAL A 261 -16.38 -9.29 -0.44
N MET A 262 -16.69 -9.63 0.81
CA MET A 262 -16.63 -11.01 1.29
C MET A 262 -17.87 -11.83 0.87
N PHE A 263 -19.04 -11.20 0.78
CA PHE A 263 -20.32 -11.91 0.65
C PHE A 263 -21.14 -11.56 -0.60
N HIS A 264 -20.88 -10.45 -1.30
CA HIS A 264 -21.59 -10.14 -2.54
C HIS A 264 -20.77 -10.60 -3.76
N PRO A 265 -21.32 -11.43 -4.67
CA PRO A 265 -20.73 -11.64 -5.97
C PRO A 265 -20.81 -10.35 -6.81
N GLU A 266 -19.88 -10.16 -7.75
CA GLU A 266 -20.13 -9.29 -8.90
C GLU A 266 -21.36 -9.86 -9.64
N GLU A 267 -22.53 -9.29 -9.37
CA GLU A 267 -23.69 -9.46 -10.23
C GLU A 267 -23.31 -8.92 -11.62
N LYS A 268 -23.03 -9.84 -12.55
CA LYS A 268 -23.54 -9.63 -13.89
C LYS A 268 -25.06 -9.54 -13.75
N ILE A 269 -25.59 -8.33 -13.83
CA ILE A 269 -27.01 -8.11 -14.07
C ILE A 269 -27.25 -8.43 -15.55
N PRO A 270 -27.97 -9.52 -15.85
CA PRO A 270 -28.99 -9.43 -16.88
C PRO A 270 -30.36 -9.78 -16.27
N ASP A 271 -31.27 -8.83 -16.46
CA ASP A 271 -32.73 -8.95 -16.42
C ASP A 271 -33.40 -9.48 -15.14
N LEU A 272 -33.99 -8.51 -14.44
CA LEU A 272 -35.05 -8.66 -13.46
C LEU A 272 -36.16 -9.60 -13.95
N GLN A 273 -36.24 -10.79 -13.35
CA GLN A 273 -37.53 -11.37 -12.97
C GLN A 273 -37.49 -11.67 -11.47
N PHE A 274 -38.33 -10.93 -10.74
CA PHE A 274 -38.59 -11.12 -9.33
C PHE A 274 -39.15 -12.53 -9.09
N ALA A 275 -38.32 -13.41 -8.55
CA ALA A 275 -38.75 -14.57 -7.77
C ALA A 275 -37.70 -14.80 -6.68
N SER A 276 -38.15 -14.75 -5.43
CA SER A 276 -37.38 -14.83 -4.18
C SER A 276 -36.21 -15.84 -4.18
N PRO A 277 -35.09 -15.55 -3.48
CA PRO A 277 -34.28 -16.63 -2.91
C PRO A 277 -33.68 -16.29 -1.53
N PHE A 278 -34.36 -16.70 -0.45
CA PHE A 278 -33.75 -16.92 0.87
C PHE A 278 -33.66 -18.43 1.19
N SER A 279 -33.38 -19.26 0.18
CA SER A 279 -33.33 -20.73 0.33
C SER A 279 -31.95 -21.35 0.05
N GLY A 280 -30.89 -20.55 -0.12
CA GLY A 280 -29.53 -21.02 -0.43
C GLY A 280 -28.49 -20.88 0.70
N LEU A 281 -28.85 -20.33 1.86
CA LEU A 281 -27.94 -20.03 2.98
C LEU A 281 -27.66 -21.24 3.89
N HIS A 282 -27.33 -22.40 3.33
CA HIS A 282 -27.10 -23.61 4.13
C HIS A 282 -25.66 -24.14 4.18
N LYS A 283 -24.67 -23.46 3.57
CA LYS A 283 -23.25 -23.87 3.68
C LYS A 283 -22.26 -22.69 3.76
N CYS A 284 -22.58 -21.66 4.54
CA CYS A 284 -21.60 -20.70 5.05
C CYS A 284 -21.61 -20.81 6.59
N PRO A 285 -20.49 -20.62 7.32
CA PRO A 285 -20.49 -20.85 8.77
C PRO A 285 -21.39 -19.80 9.44
N ARG A 286 -22.59 -20.23 9.84
CA ARG A 286 -23.59 -19.50 10.63
C ARG A 286 -22.97 -18.71 11.79
N VAL A 287 -21.89 -19.23 12.35
CA VAL A 287 -21.11 -18.67 13.45
C VAL A 287 -20.56 -17.26 13.16
N VAL A 288 -20.09 -16.97 11.94
CA VAL A 288 -19.52 -15.64 11.62
C VAL A 288 -20.62 -14.60 11.50
N PHE A 289 -21.76 -14.98 10.93
CA PHE A 289 -22.91 -14.08 10.80
C PHE A 289 -23.58 -13.87 12.17
N GLU A 290 -23.70 -14.89 13.00
CA GLU A 290 -24.21 -14.76 14.39
C GLU A 290 -23.27 -13.92 15.27
N GLN A 291 -21.94 -14.10 15.19
CA GLN A 291 -20.99 -13.27 15.94
C GLN A 291 -20.96 -11.81 15.47
N LEU A 292 -21.11 -11.54 14.16
CA LEU A 292 -21.22 -10.19 13.62
C LEU A 292 -22.56 -9.55 13.97
N TRP A 293 -23.65 -10.33 13.97
CA TRP A 293 -24.99 -9.88 14.29
C TRP A 293 -25.14 -9.57 15.79
N GLU A 294 -24.58 -10.41 16.68
CA GLU A 294 -24.55 -10.15 18.12
C GLU A 294 -23.68 -8.93 18.47
N SER A 295 -22.60 -8.67 17.72
CA SER A 295 -21.72 -7.51 17.96
C SER A 295 -22.27 -6.18 17.39
N LEU A 296 -23.30 -6.22 16.54
CA LEU A 296 -23.94 -5.04 15.94
C LEU A 296 -25.25 -4.63 16.64
N LEU A 297 -25.76 -5.46 17.56
CA LEU A 297 -27.04 -5.26 18.27
C LEU A 297 -26.90 -5.09 19.79
N CYS A 298 -25.67 -5.04 20.30
CA CYS A 298 -25.32 -4.65 21.67
C CYS A 298 -24.43 -3.40 21.62
#